data_AF-A0A924R8Q0-F1
#
_entry.id   AF-A0A924R8Q0-F1
#
_cell.length_a   1.000
_cell.length_b   1.000
_cell.length_c   1.000
_cell.angle_alpha   90.00
_cell.angle_beta   90.00
_cell.angle_gamma   90.00
#
_symmetry.space_group_name_H-M   'P 1'
#
loop_
_entity.id
_entity.type
_entity.pdbx_description
1 polymer ?
#
loop_
_entity_poly.entity_id
_entity_poly.type
_entity_poly.pdbx_seq_one_letter_code
_entity_poly.pdbx_strand_id
1 'polypeptide(L)'
;MKKIMLIVLLIISAVPIAWCQAKNYEVYAVKFCSLAHPTTIAAWADKGPEKDSVNIDFMVWLIREKGGKNILVDAGFLHDVEEAKEFGIANYTRPDSMLMKTGLNPGEITDIILSHPHWDHIDGIDLFPNAHIWMQKEDFNYFVGTAWQKDGSNGGFNKRDVLKLMDANLAGRLTLVNGDDKEIIPGITVYTGSRHTFNSQYVLVKTGTNKIILASDNIWIYYSLDHLTPASVGGTLDPAGYVKAMQRMKTLASDVKFIIPGHDAKIFSIFPTVSPGIVQIK
;
A
#
# COMPACT_ATOMS: atom_id res chain seq x y z
N MET A 1 -13.93 -21.02 76.17
CA MET A 1 -13.88 -20.04 75.07
C MET A 1 -12.77 -20.43 74.10
N LYS A 2 -13.09 -21.05 72.96
CA LYS A 2 -12.11 -21.39 71.90
C LYS A 2 -12.35 -20.44 70.72
N LYS A 3 -11.35 -19.63 70.36
CA LYS A 3 -11.38 -18.77 69.17
C LYS A 3 -11.03 -19.61 67.95
N ILE A 4 -11.94 -19.67 66.97
CA ILE A 4 -11.67 -20.23 65.64
C ILE A 4 -11.19 -19.07 64.77
N MET A 5 -9.97 -19.19 64.25
CA MET A 5 -9.37 -18.22 63.33
C MET A 5 -9.66 -18.69 61.89
N LEU A 6 -10.50 -17.95 61.18
CA LEU A 6 -10.86 -18.22 59.79
C LEU A 6 -9.76 -17.62 58.89
N ILE A 7 -8.99 -18.47 58.21
CA ILE A 7 -8.01 -18.05 57.20
C ILE A 7 -8.73 -18.02 55.85
N VAL A 8 -8.91 -16.81 55.29
CA VAL A 8 -9.40 -16.62 53.93
C VAL A 8 -8.20 -16.67 52.99
N LEU A 9 -8.07 -17.74 52.19
CA LEU A 9 -7.14 -17.78 51.06
C LEU A 9 -7.75 -16.97 49.90
N LEU A 10 -7.17 -15.82 49.58
CA LEU A 10 -7.40 -15.17 48.28
C LEU A 10 -6.61 -15.93 47.21
N ILE A 11 -7.32 -16.63 46.32
CA ILE A 11 -6.78 -17.05 45.02
C ILE A 11 -6.71 -15.80 44.14
N ILE A 12 -5.50 -15.30 43.91
CA ILE A 12 -5.23 -14.31 42.88
C ILE A 12 -5.01 -15.09 41.59
N SER A 13 -6.05 -15.16 40.75
CA SER A 13 -5.90 -15.66 39.38
C SER A 13 -5.06 -14.65 38.58
N ALA A 14 -3.78 -14.95 38.37
CA ALA A 14 -2.94 -14.20 37.45
C ALA A 14 -3.42 -14.46 36.01
N VAL A 15 -4.18 -13.51 35.46
CA VAL A 15 -4.46 -13.49 34.02
C VAL A 15 -3.14 -13.10 33.34
N PRO A 16 -2.57 -13.93 32.45
CA PRO A 16 -1.38 -13.54 31.71
C PRO A 16 -1.78 -12.38 30.80
N ILE A 17 -1.29 -11.18 31.12
CA ILE A 17 -1.29 -10.06 30.19
C ILE A 17 -0.37 -10.49 29.06
N ALA A 18 -0.94 -10.94 27.95
CA ALA A 18 -0.20 -11.20 26.73
C ALA A 18 0.39 -9.86 26.28
N TRP A 19 1.66 -9.64 26.59
CA TRP A 19 2.43 -8.58 25.96
C TRP A 19 2.47 -8.92 24.48
N CYS A 20 1.70 -8.18 23.67
CA CYS A 20 1.79 -8.27 22.23
C CYS A 20 3.16 -7.74 21.84
N GLN A 21 4.14 -8.65 21.77
CA GLN A 21 5.49 -8.31 21.35
C GLN A 21 5.37 -7.71 19.96
N ALA A 22 5.85 -6.47 19.79
CA ALA A 22 5.82 -5.81 18.51
C ALA A 22 6.48 -6.72 17.47
N LYS A 23 5.74 -7.07 16.41
CA LYS A 23 6.30 -7.82 15.30
C LYS A 23 7.47 -7.02 14.73
N ASN A 24 8.52 -7.73 14.32
CA ASN A 24 9.65 -7.14 13.64
C ASN A 24 9.48 -7.44 12.16
N TYR A 25 8.98 -6.44 11.42
CA TYR A 25 8.83 -6.52 9.97
C TYR A 25 10.05 -5.90 9.28
N GLU A 26 10.54 -6.56 8.24
CA GLU A 26 11.44 -5.97 7.26
C GLU A 26 10.59 -5.41 6.12
N VAL A 27 10.89 -4.20 5.67
CA VAL A 27 10.06 -3.51 4.65
C VAL A 27 10.94 -3.10 3.49
N TYR A 28 10.52 -3.46 2.28
CA TYR A 28 11.27 -3.23 1.04
C TYR A 28 10.40 -2.53 0.01
N ALA A 29 11.01 -1.70 -0.81
CA ALA A 29 10.42 -1.26 -2.07
C ALA A 29 11.05 -2.04 -3.22
N VAL A 30 10.20 -2.57 -4.11
CA VAL A 30 10.58 -3.44 -5.22
C VAL A 30 10.11 -2.77 -6.51
N LYS A 31 11.02 -2.04 -7.16
CA LYS A 31 10.76 -1.39 -8.44
C LYS A 31 10.77 -2.39 -9.56
N PHE A 32 9.72 -2.37 -10.38
CA PHE A 32 9.56 -3.29 -11.50
C PHE A 32 9.58 -2.59 -12.87
N CYS A 33 9.35 -1.28 -12.94
CA CYS A 33 9.58 -0.47 -14.14
C CYS A 33 9.68 1.04 -13.84
N SER A 34 9.85 1.84 -14.89
CA SER A 34 9.86 3.31 -14.86
C SER A 34 9.13 3.88 -16.06
N LEU A 35 8.81 5.17 -16.05
CA LEU A 35 8.58 5.90 -17.30
C LEU A 35 9.91 6.05 -18.08
N ALA A 36 9.83 6.09 -19.41
CA ALA A 36 11.02 6.21 -20.27
C ALA A 36 11.80 7.51 -20.06
N HIS A 37 11.11 8.59 -19.68
CA HIS A 37 11.68 9.92 -19.51
C HIS A 37 11.15 10.59 -18.23
N PRO A 38 11.94 11.49 -17.61
CA PRO A 38 11.45 12.32 -16.53
C PRO A 38 10.23 13.14 -16.98
N THR A 39 9.30 13.37 -16.05
CA THR A 39 8.09 14.17 -16.27
C THR A 39 8.13 15.44 -15.43
N THR A 40 7.42 16.49 -15.83
CA THR A 40 7.36 17.73 -15.04
C THR A 40 6.72 17.47 -13.68
N ILE A 41 7.14 18.19 -12.63
CA ILE A 41 6.50 18.07 -11.31
C ILE A 41 5.03 18.51 -11.39
N ALA A 42 4.71 19.51 -12.22
CA ALA A 42 3.34 19.95 -12.49
C ALA A 42 2.41 18.82 -13.00
N ALA A 43 2.94 17.80 -13.69
CA ALA A 43 2.15 16.66 -14.14
C ALA A 43 1.69 15.75 -12.98
N TRP A 44 2.35 15.82 -11.82
CA TRP A 44 2.14 14.92 -10.67
C TRP A 44 1.71 15.63 -9.38
N ALA A 45 1.88 16.94 -9.30
CA ALA A 45 1.50 17.72 -8.14
C ALA A 45 0.75 18.99 -8.58
N ASP A 46 -0.38 19.28 -7.91
CA ASP A 46 -1.11 20.52 -8.19
C ASP A 46 -0.20 21.73 -7.97
N LYS A 47 -0.20 22.63 -8.95
CA LYS A 47 0.67 23.83 -8.98
C LYS A 47 2.17 23.52 -8.78
N GLY A 48 2.59 22.30 -9.08
CA GLY A 48 4.00 21.95 -9.15
C GLY A 48 4.74 22.77 -10.21
N PRO A 49 6.06 22.95 -10.10
CA PRO A 49 6.85 23.65 -11.10
C PRO A 49 6.82 22.94 -12.45
N GLU A 50 6.68 23.72 -13.53
CA GLU A 50 6.66 23.20 -14.91
C GLU A 50 8.07 22.93 -15.47
N LYS A 51 9.11 23.53 -14.88
CA LYS A 51 10.51 23.42 -15.35
C LYS A 51 11.32 22.35 -14.63
N ASP A 52 10.90 21.98 -13.42
CA ASP A 52 11.55 20.92 -12.67
C ASP A 52 10.91 19.57 -13.06
N SER A 53 11.71 18.51 -13.00
CA SER A 53 11.26 17.17 -13.37
C SER A 53 11.45 16.17 -12.24
N VAL A 54 10.67 15.12 -12.30
CA VAL A 54 10.70 13.96 -11.42
C VAL A 54 10.83 12.70 -12.25
N ASN A 55 11.64 11.75 -11.78
CA ASN A 55 11.70 10.41 -12.34
C ASN A 55 10.62 9.56 -11.71
N ILE A 56 9.82 8.92 -12.56
CA ILE A 56 8.68 8.13 -12.13
C ILE A 56 9.00 6.64 -12.21
N ASP A 57 8.86 5.97 -11.08
CA ASP A 57 9.07 4.54 -10.91
C ASP A 57 7.76 3.87 -10.48
N PHE A 58 7.57 2.63 -10.91
CA PHE A 58 6.47 1.78 -10.45
C PHE A 58 7.04 0.69 -9.55
N MET A 59 6.43 0.54 -8.38
CA MET A 59 6.91 -0.37 -7.36
C MET A 59 5.77 -1.07 -6.64
N VAL A 60 6.09 -2.24 -6.10
CA VAL A 60 5.31 -2.89 -5.04
C VAL A 60 6.14 -2.86 -3.76
N TRP A 61 5.49 -2.92 -2.61
CA TRP A 61 6.20 -2.96 -1.33
C TRP A 61 6.05 -4.32 -0.68
N LEU A 62 7.18 -4.92 -0.30
CA LEU A 62 7.22 -6.19 0.40
C LEU A 62 7.41 -5.94 1.90
N ILE A 63 6.52 -6.49 2.70
CA ILE A 63 6.58 -6.53 4.16
C ILE A 63 6.82 -7.99 4.58
N ARG A 64 7.96 -8.28 5.19
CA ARG A 64 8.34 -9.64 5.62
C ARG A 64 8.32 -9.77 7.12
N GLU A 65 7.57 -10.73 7.61
CA GLU A 65 7.71 -11.23 8.96
C GLU A 65 8.68 -12.42 8.96
N LYS A 66 9.74 -12.36 9.76
CA LYS A 66 10.70 -13.46 9.85
C LYS A 66 10.01 -14.75 10.32
N GLY A 67 9.95 -15.76 9.45
CA GLY A 67 9.28 -17.04 9.72
C GLY A 67 7.75 -16.95 9.76
N GLY A 68 7.17 -15.87 9.25
CA GLY A 68 5.73 -15.62 9.26
C GLY A 68 5.20 -15.21 7.88
N LYS A 69 4.35 -14.19 7.86
CA LYS A 69 3.71 -13.69 6.63
C LYS A 69 4.69 -12.96 5.70
N ASN A 70 4.51 -13.11 4.39
CA ASN A 70 5.09 -12.25 3.36
C ASN A 70 3.95 -11.50 2.68
N ILE A 71 3.94 -10.19 2.82
CA ILE A 71 2.79 -9.35 2.48
C ILE A 71 3.25 -8.37 1.42
N LEU A 72 2.48 -8.26 0.34
CA LEU A 72 2.66 -7.19 -0.63
C LEU A 72 1.67 -6.05 -0.36
N VAL A 73 2.10 -4.82 -0.57
CA VAL A 73 1.22 -3.69 -0.82
C VAL A 73 1.26 -3.42 -2.31
N ASP A 74 0.09 -3.51 -2.94
CA ASP A 74 -0.13 -3.56 -4.39
C ASP A 74 0.54 -4.75 -5.10
N ALA A 75 0.17 -4.98 -6.36
CA ALA A 75 0.58 -6.15 -7.15
C ALA A 75 1.23 -5.78 -8.50
N GLY A 76 1.30 -4.49 -8.84
CA GLY A 76 1.84 -4.04 -10.12
C GLY A 76 0.92 -4.41 -11.29
N PHE A 77 1.51 -4.53 -12.49
CA PHE A 77 0.80 -4.88 -13.72
C PHE A 77 1.62 -5.78 -14.66
N LEU A 78 0.92 -6.45 -15.57
CA LEU A 78 1.43 -7.15 -16.74
C LEU A 78 1.62 -6.16 -17.90
N HIS A 79 2.76 -6.22 -18.58
CA HIS A 79 3.13 -5.26 -19.63
C HIS A 79 2.19 -5.22 -20.86
N ASP A 80 1.26 -6.18 -20.97
CA ASP A 80 0.29 -6.25 -22.05
C ASP A 80 -0.97 -5.39 -21.81
N VAL A 81 -1.10 -4.78 -20.63
CA VAL A 81 -2.14 -3.78 -20.32
C VAL A 81 -1.98 -2.58 -21.26
N GLU A 82 -3.08 -2.06 -21.79
CA GLU A 82 -3.03 -1.04 -22.86
C GLU A 82 -2.38 0.25 -22.34
N GLU A 83 -2.69 0.58 -21.09
CA GLU A 83 -2.20 1.73 -20.33
C GLU A 83 -0.66 1.73 -20.23
N ALA A 84 0.00 0.56 -20.15
CA ALA A 84 1.46 0.50 -20.12
C ALA A 84 2.12 1.03 -21.41
N LYS A 85 1.43 0.92 -22.56
CA LYS A 85 1.90 1.51 -23.81
C LYS A 85 1.66 3.03 -23.83
N GLU A 86 0.52 3.47 -23.33
CA GLU A 86 0.14 4.89 -23.27
C GLU A 86 1.08 5.70 -22.37
N PHE A 87 1.50 5.11 -21.25
CA PHE A 87 2.42 5.75 -20.30
C PHE A 87 3.89 5.70 -20.74
N GLY A 88 4.25 4.96 -21.80
CA GLY A 88 5.65 4.87 -22.24
C GLY A 88 6.55 4.18 -21.23
N ILE A 89 6.11 3.03 -20.71
CA ILE A 89 6.84 2.23 -19.73
C ILE A 89 8.18 1.73 -20.30
N ALA A 90 9.24 1.85 -19.52
CA ALA A 90 10.58 1.39 -19.81
C ALA A 90 11.15 0.51 -18.70
N ASN A 91 12.20 -0.26 -19.03
CA ASN A 91 12.93 -1.12 -18.10
C ASN A 91 12.03 -2.12 -17.34
N TYR A 92 11.00 -2.63 -18.01
CA TYR A 92 10.00 -3.49 -17.39
C TYR A 92 10.56 -4.87 -17.04
N THR A 93 10.35 -5.28 -15.79
CA THR A 93 10.42 -6.66 -15.31
C THR A 93 9.07 -7.00 -14.68
N ARG A 94 8.54 -8.21 -14.90
CA ARG A 94 7.26 -8.62 -14.32
C ARG A 94 7.32 -8.54 -12.78
N PRO A 95 6.29 -8.03 -12.07
CA PRO A 95 6.36 -7.81 -10.62
C PRO A 95 6.82 -9.01 -9.80
N ASP A 96 6.30 -10.20 -10.11
CA ASP A 96 6.67 -11.48 -9.48
C ASP A 96 8.11 -11.91 -9.79
N SER A 97 8.60 -11.62 -10.99
CA SER A 97 9.99 -11.87 -11.40
C SER A 97 10.95 -10.94 -10.68
N MET A 98 10.50 -9.72 -10.39
CA MET A 98 11.26 -8.78 -9.58
C MET A 98 11.25 -9.17 -8.10
N LEU A 99 10.12 -9.64 -7.58
CA LEU A 99 10.01 -10.20 -6.23
C LEU A 99 10.96 -11.39 -6.03
N MET A 100 11.14 -12.28 -7.02
CA MET A 100 12.08 -13.41 -6.91
C MET A 100 13.51 -12.99 -6.55
N LYS A 101 13.91 -11.75 -6.85
CA LYS A 101 15.22 -11.22 -6.46
C LYS A 101 15.36 -10.94 -4.96
N THR A 102 14.27 -10.94 -4.19
CA THR A 102 14.28 -10.92 -2.71
C THR A 102 14.43 -12.32 -2.10
N GLY A 103 14.54 -13.35 -2.94
CA GLY A 103 14.61 -14.76 -2.53
C GLY A 103 13.25 -15.37 -2.15
N LEU A 104 12.13 -14.74 -2.54
CA LEU A 104 10.79 -15.27 -2.35
C LEU A 104 10.19 -15.73 -3.67
N ASN A 105 9.56 -16.90 -3.68
CA ASN A 105 8.71 -17.31 -4.79
C ASN A 105 7.36 -16.58 -4.71
N PRO A 106 6.69 -16.33 -5.85
CA PRO A 106 5.39 -15.64 -5.85
C PRO A 106 4.31 -16.37 -5.04
N GLY A 107 4.37 -17.72 -5.00
CA GLY A 107 3.48 -18.54 -4.17
C GLY A 107 3.73 -18.43 -2.65
N GLU A 108 4.80 -17.79 -2.22
CA GLU A 108 5.11 -17.54 -0.81
C GLU A 108 4.53 -16.22 -0.28
N ILE A 109 3.91 -15.41 -1.16
CA ILE A 109 3.14 -14.24 -0.75
C ILE A 109 1.82 -14.71 -0.13
N THR A 110 1.63 -14.36 1.14
CA THR A 110 0.48 -14.77 1.93
C THR A 110 -0.68 -13.78 1.81
N ASP A 111 -0.36 -12.50 1.65
CA ASP A 111 -1.37 -11.44 1.59
C ASP A 111 -0.98 -10.35 0.59
N ILE A 112 -1.98 -9.75 -0.06
CA ILE A 112 -1.87 -8.51 -0.82
C ILE A 112 -2.80 -7.49 -0.19
N ILE A 113 -2.27 -6.31 0.15
CA ILE A 113 -3.07 -5.16 0.55
C ILE A 113 -3.14 -4.23 -0.65
N LEU A 114 -4.30 -4.17 -1.30
CA LEU A 114 -4.52 -3.27 -2.43
C LEU A 114 -4.81 -1.87 -1.92
N SER A 115 -3.95 -0.92 -2.27
CA SER A 115 -4.16 0.48 -1.96
C SER A 115 -5.40 1.02 -2.67
N HIS A 116 -5.58 0.67 -3.94
CA HIS A 116 -6.72 1.03 -4.79
C HIS A 116 -6.69 0.19 -6.10
N PRO A 117 -7.76 0.22 -6.93
CA PRO A 117 -7.88 -0.67 -8.08
C PRO A 117 -7.54 0.00 -9.42
N HIS A 118 -6.54 0.88 -9.48
CA HIS A 118 -6.00 1.29 -10.78
C HIS A 118 -5.09 0.19 -11.35
N TRP A 119 -5.05 0.13 -12.68
CA TRP A 119 -4.39 -0.91 -13.48
C TRP A 119 -2.97 -1.21 -13.02
N ASP A 120 -2.19 -0.20 -12.64
CA ASP A 120 -0.80 -0.33 -12.23
C ASP A 120 -0.58 -0.84 -10.80
N HIS A 121 -1.66 -0.98 -10.03
CA HIS A 121 -1.65 -1.49 -8.67
C HIS A 121 -2.32 -2.86 -8.51
N ILE A 122 -3.38 -3.12 -9.29
CA ILE A 122 -4.21 -4.34 -9.12
C ILE A 122 -3.95 -5.42 -10.16
N ASP A 123 -3.50 -5.07 -11.37
CA ASP A 123 -3.54 -6.02 -12.48
C ASP A 123 -2.72 -7.30 -12.21
N GLY A 124 -1.59 -7.18 -11.50
CA GLY A 124 -0.72 -8.31 -11.17
C GLY A 124 -1.21 -9.25 -10.07
N ILE A 125 -2.42 -9.10 -9.50
CA ILE A 125 -2.87 -9.92 -8.35
C ILE A 125 -2.88 -11.43 -8.61
N ASP A 126 -3.03 -11.86 -9.86
CA ASP A 126 -3.02 -13.26 -10.28
C ASP A 126 -1.61 -13.87 -10.36
N LEU A 127 -0.56 -13.04 -10.33
CA LEU A 127 0.83 -13.48 -10.22
C LEU A 127 1.16 -14.12 -8.87
N PHE A 128 0.32 -13.89 -7.86
CA PHE A 128 0.51 -14.34 -6.47
C PHE A 128 -0.66 -15.26 -6.06
N PRO A 129 -0.67 -16.51 -6.56
CA PRO A 129 -1.87 -17.36 -6.57
C PRO A 129 -2.41 -17.74 -5.19
N ASN A 130 -1.55 -17.72 -4.17
CA ASN A 130 -1.90 -18.10 -2.80
C ASN A 130 -2.30 -16.91 -1.92
N ALA A 131 -2.15 -15.67 -2.41
CA ALA A 131 -2.33 -14.49 -1.60
C ALA A 131 -3.80 -14.23 -1.27
N HIS A 132 -4.06 -13.87 -0.01
CA HIS A 132 -5.32 -13.29 0.45
C HIS A 132 -5.31 -11.77 0.23
N ILE A 133 -6.35 -11.23 -0.39
CA ILE A 133 -6.44 -9.83 -0.80
C ILE A 133 -7.24 -9.02 0.22
N TRP A 134 -6.73 -7.85 0.57
CA TRP A 134 -7.38 -6.87 1.44
C TRP A 134 -7.63 -5.58 0.66
N MET A 135 -8.89 -5.13 0.60
CA MET A 135 -9.29 -3.93 -0.13
C MET A 135 -10.38 -3.17 0.64
N GLN A 136 -10.42 -1.84 0.54
CA GLN A 136 -11.53 -1.06 1.11
C GLN A 136 -12.85 -1.40 0.45
N LYS A 137 -13.88 -1.67 1.28
CA LYS A 137 -15.22 -2.07 0.84
C LYS A 137 -15.84 -1.06 -0.13
N GLU A 138 -15.74 0.22 0.18
CA GLU A 138 -16.35 1.26 -0.64
C GLU A 138 -15.61 1.47 -1.97
N ASP A 139 -14.30 1.23 -2.00
CA ASP A 139 -13.54 1.29 -3.25
C ASP A 139 -13.87 0.09 -4.14
N PHE A 140 -14.05 -1.10 -3.55
CA PHE A 140 -14.55 -2.29 -4.25
C PHE A 140 -15.94 -2.05 -4.86
N ASN A 141 -16.90 -1.55 -4.07
CA ASN A 141 -18.27 -1.28 -4.53
C ASN A 141 -18.30 -0.31 -5.71
N TYR A 142 -17.47 0.74 -5.65
CA TYR A 142 -17.36 1.69 -6.76
C TYR A 142 -16.71 1.02 -7.97
N PHE A 143 -15.58 0.35 -7.78
CA PHE A 143 -14.79 -0.28 -8.83
C PHE A 143 -15.53 -1.32 -9.64
N VAL A 144 -16.27 -2.24 -9.01
CA VAL A 144 -16.97 -3.31 -9.75
C VAL A 144 -18.40 -2.91 -10.17
N GLY A 145 -18.92 -1.81 -9.63
CA GLY A 145 -20.31 -1.39 -9.80
C GLY A 145 -20.45 0.01 -10.36
N THR A 146 -20.44 1.01 -9.47
CA THR A 146 -20.79 2.41 -9.77
C THR A 146 -19.96 3.02 -10.90
N ALA A 147 -18.67 2.67 -11.00
CA ALA A 147 -17.75 3.16 -12.02
C ALA A 147 -18.22 2.86 -13.47
N TRP A 148 -19.01 1.81 -13.65
CA TRP A 148 -19.48 1.35 -14.98
C TRP A 148 -20.90 1.81 -15.33
N GLN A 149 -21.54 2.59 -14.46
CA GLN A 149 -22.86 3.18 -14.72
C GLN A 149 -22.73 4.39 -15.64
N LYS A 150 -23.86 4.87 -16.20
CA LYS A 150 -23.89 5.99 -17.15
C LYS A 150 -23.13 7.24 -16.69
N ASP A 151 -23.22 7.55 -15.40
CA ASP A 151 -22.57 8.72 -14.78
C ASP A 151 -21.34 8.33 -13.93
N GLY A 152 -20.87 7.09 -14.07
CA GLY A 152 -19.67 6.58 -13.43
C GLY A 152 -18.39 7.08 -14.09
N SER A 153 -17.29 7.08 -13.34
CA SER A 153 -15.94 7.30 -13.86
C SER A 153 -15.12 6.05 -13.64
N ASN A 154 -14.53 5.53 -14.70
CA ASN A 154 -13.68 4.35 -14.71
C ASN A 154 -12.27 4.64 -15.25
N GLY A 155 -11.85 5.91 -15.25
CA GLY A 155 -10.49 6.28 -15.59
C GLY A 155 -9.50 5.53 -14.69
N GLY A 156 -8.50 4.88 -15.30
CA GLY A 156 -7.53 4.05 -14.59
C GLY A 156 -8.02 2.66 -14.20
N PHE A 157 -9.30 2.32 -14.37
CA PHE A 157 -9.84 0.98 -14.11
C PHE A 157 -9.87 0.13 -15.38
N ASN A 158 -9.43 -1.12 -15.27
CA ASN A 158 -9.53 -2.06 -16.37
C ASN A 158 -10.63 -3.12 -16.12
N LYS A 159 -11.35 -3.50 -17.18
CA LYS A 159 -12.38 -4.57 -17.09
C LYS A 159 -11.77 -5.90 -16.68
N ARG A 160 -10.54 -6.20 -17.13
CA ARG A 160 -9.86 -7.45 -16.78
C ARG A 160 -9.58 -7.53 -15.28
N ASP A 161 -9.30 -6.39 -14.65
CA ASP A 161 -9.02 -6.30 -13.23
C ASP A 161 -10.27 -6.50 -12.38
N VAL A 162 -11.42 -6.02 -12.86
CA VAL A 162 -12.73 -6.33 -12.26
C VAL A 162 -12.94 -7.84 -12.24
N LEU A 163 -12.69 -8.52 -13.37
CA LEU A 163 -12.84 -9.98 -13.46
C LEU A 163 -11.87 -10.71 -12.51
N LYS A 164 -10.58 -10.34 -12.53
CA LYS A 164 -9.57 -10.93 -11.64
C LYS A 164 -9.93 -10.78 -10.15
N LEU A 165 -10.40 -9.61 -9.74
CA LEU A 165 -10.79 -9.36 -8.35
C LEU A 165 -12.08 -10.11 -7.97
N MET A 166 -13.04 -10.19 -8.90
CA MET A 166 -14.26 -10.98 -8.70
C MET A 166 -13.96 -12.47 -8.58
N ASP A 167 -13.03 -13.01 -9.38
CA ASP A 167 -12.57 -14.40 -9.27
C ASP A 167 -11.91 -14.66 -7.91
N ALA A 168 -11.07 -13.74 -7.44
CA ALA A 168 -10.49 -13.83 -6.10
C ALA A 168 -11.56 -13.81 -4.99
N ASN A 169 -12.58 -12.97 -5.13
CA ASN A 169 -13.72 -12.93 -4.20
C ASN A 169 -14.52 -14.22 -4.18
N LEU A 170 -14.87 -14.77 -5.36
CA LEU A 170 -15.58 -16.04 -5.49
C LEU A 170 -14.77 -17.23 -4.96
N ALA A 171 -13.44 -17.16 -5.04
CA ALA A 171 -12.53 -18.13 -4.44
C ALA A 171 -12.34 -17.96 -2.92
N GLY A 172 -13.00 -16.98 -2.28
CA GLY A 172 -12.86 -16.71 -0.85
C GLY A 172 -11.53 -16.06 -0.45
N ARG A 173 -10.79 -15.50 -1.41
CA ARG A 173 -9.48 -14.85 -1.21
C ARG A 173 -9.57 -13.32 -1.07
N LEU A 174 -10.76 -12.74 -0.89
CA LEU A 174 -10.93 -11.29 -0.72
C LEU A 174 -11.59 -10.98 0.62
N THR A 175 -10.97 -10.10 1.41
CA THR A 175 -11.59 -9.44 2.55
C THR A 175 -11.79 -7.95 2.26
N LEU A 176 -13.04 -7.51 2.39
CA LEU A 176 -13.39 -6.10 2.29
C LEU A 176 -13.26 -5.42 3.66
N VAL A 177 -12.34 -4.46 3.74
CA VAL A 177 -12.10 -3.63 4.93
C VAL A 177 -13.20 -2.58 5.03
N ASN A 178 -13.85 -2.49 6.18
CA ASN A 178 -14.92 -1.52 6.40
C ASN A 178 -14.40 -0.27 7.12
N GLY A 179 -13.84 0.66 6.35
CA GLY A 179 -13.53 2.01 6.78
C GLY A 179 -12.13 2.20 7.31
N ASP A 180 -11.98 3.27 8.09
CA ASP A 180 -10.69 3.83 8.51
C ASP A 180 -10.12 3.15 9.78
N ASP A 181 -8.80 3.25 9.93
CA ASP A 181 -8.03 2.82 11.11
C ASP A 181 -8.35 1.37 11.51
N LYS A 182 -8.10 0.45 10.58
CA LYS A 182 -8.35 -1.00 10.76
C LYS A 182 -7.06 -1.78 10.79
N GLU A 183 -6.76 -2.40 11.93
CA GLU A 183 -5.71 -3.41 12.01
C GLU A 183 -6.20 -4.70 11.33
N ILE A 184 -5.63 -5.02 10.18
CA ILE A 184 -6.03 -6.16 9.34
C ILE A 184 -5.11 -7.37 9.55
N ILE A 185 -3.86 -7.10 9.91
CA ILE A 185 -2.83 -8.08 10.27
C ILE A 185 -2.09 -7.49 11.48
N PRO A 186 -1.68 -8.27 12.50
CA PRO A 186 -1.05 -7.71 13.71
C PRO A 186 0.13 -6.77 13.42
N GLY A 187 0.04 -5.50 13.80
CA GLY A 187 1.04 -4.48 13.50
C GLY A 187 0.93 -3.85 12.10
N ILE A 188 -0.10 -4.19 11.33
CA ILE A 188 -0.40 -3.60 10.01
C ILE A 188 -1.82 -3.04 10.04
N THR A 189 -1.89 -1.72 9.97
CA THR A 189 -3.14 -0.96 10.02
C THR A 189 -3.34 -0.26 8.69
N VAL A 190 -4.55 -0.34 8.14
CA VAL A 190 -4.93 0.40 6.95
C VAL A 190 -5.86 1.56 7.31
N TYR A 191 -5.73 2.63 6.53
CA TYR A 191 -6.47 3.87 6.73
C TYR A 191 -7.09 4.30 5.41
N THR A 192 -8.30 4.84 5.45
CA THR A 192 -8.87 5.53 4.28
C THR A 192 -8.01 6.75 3.98
N GLY A 193 -7.63 6.91 2.73
CA GLY A 193 -6.59 7.82 2.32
C GLY A 193 -7.11 9.08 1.64
N SER A 194 -6.47 9.43 0.54
CA SER A 194 -6.50 10.75 -0.07
C SER A 194 -7.65 11.00 -1.05
N ARG A 195 -8.56 10.02 -1.17
CA ARG A 195 -9.60 9.99 -2.21
C ARG A 195 -9.02 10.05 -3.63
N HIS A 196 -7.84 9.43 -3.83
CA HIS A 196 -7.27 9.23 -5.16
C HIS A 196 -8.25 8.44 -6.04
N THR A 197 -8.74 7.31 -5.51
CA THR A 197 -9.96 6.63 -5.96
C THR A 197 -11.10 6.89 -4.97
N PHE A 198 -12.22 6.16 -5.09
CA PHE A 198 -13.37 6.38 -4.23
C PHE A 198 -13.04 6.16 -2.76
N ASN A 199 -12.27 5.15 -2.41
CA ASN A 199 -11.81 4.98 -1.03
C ASN A 199 -10.42 4.35 -0.97
N SER A 200 -9.49 4.89 -1.77
CA SER A 200 -8.07 4.50 -1.71
C SER A 200 -7.57 4.45 -0.27
N GLN A 201 -6.69 3.51 0.05
CA GLN A 201 -6.12 3.33 1.38
C GLN A 201 -4.61 3.35 1.38
N TYR A 202 -4.03 3.75 2.52
CA TYR A 202 -2.60 3.63 2.78
C TYR A 202 -2.35 2.69 3.96
N VAL A 203 -1.13 2.16 4.03
CA VAL A 203 -0.76 1.11 4.98
C VAL A 203 0.24 1.65 5.99
N LEU A 204 -0.06 1.48 7.28
CA LEU A 204 0.89 1.68 8.37
C LEU A 204 1.47 0.33 8.79
N VAL A 205 2.79 0.22 8.78
CA VAL A 205 3.54 -0.94 9.27
C VAL A 205 4.27 -0.56 10.55
N LYS A 206 3.92 -1.21 11.66
CA LYS A 206 4.60 -1.08 12.95
C LYS A 206 5.71 -2.13 13.03
N THR A 207 6.96 -1.71 13.04
CA THR A 207 8.14 -2.58 13.15
C THR A 207 9.10 -2.06 14.21
N GLY A 208 9.26 -2.82 15.30
CA GLY A 208 9.96 -2.34 16.49
C GLY A 208 9.35 -1.03 17.02
N THR A 209 10.15 0.03 17.08
CA THR A 209 9.73 1.39 17.47
C THR A 209 9.33 2.28 16.29
N ASN A 210 9.46 1.79 15.05
CA ASN A 210 9.16 2.54 13.85
C ASN A 210 7.73 2.30 13.37
N LYS A 211 7.12 3.35 12.82
CA LYS A 211 5.88 3.32 12.06
C LYS A 211 6.19 3.85 10.68
N ILE A 212 6.01 2.98 9.68
CA ILE A 212 6.23 3.27 8.27
C ILE A 212 4.87 3.40 7.60
N ILE A 213 4.71 4.42 6.76
CA ILE A 213 3.53 4.63 5.93
C ILE A 213 3.89 4.32 4.49
N LEU A 214 3.25 3.31 3.93
CA LEU A 214 3.24 3.04 2.49
C LEU A 214 2.01 3.75 1.92
N ALA A 215 2.23 4.93 1.34
CA ALA A 215 1.15 5.81 0.91
C ALA A 215 0.52 5.32 -0.40
N SER A 216 1.31 4.68 -1.28
CA SER A 216 0.93 4.45 -2.67
C SER A 216 0.36 5.75 -3.26
N ASP A 217 -0.71 5.72 -4.03
CA ASP A 217 -1.26 6.94 -4.65
C ASP A 217 -2.00 7.89 -3.72
N ASN A 218 -2.02 7.56 -2.43
CA ASN A 218 -2.40 8.56 -1.44
C ASN A 218 -1.37 9.68 -1.31
N ILE A 219 -0.15 9.47 -1.84
CA ILE A 219 0.86 10.47 -2.17
C ILE A 219 1.60 10.01 -3.43
N TRP A 220 1.43 10.65 -4.59
CA TRP A 220 2.14 10.24 -5.80
C TRP A 220 3.65 10.42 -5.69
N ILE A 221 4.08 11.63 -5.30
CA ILE A 221 5.51 11.99 -5.27
C ILE A 221 5.89 12.75 -4.00
N TYR A 222 7.19 12.75 -3.67
CA TYR A 222 7.68 13.42 -2.45
C TYR A 222 7.43 14.93 -2.48
N TYR A 223 7.39 15.55 -3.66
CA TYR A 223 7.09 16.97 -3.79
C TYR A 223 5.74 17.34 -3.11
N SER A 224 4.70 16.52 -3.31
CA SER A 224 3.39 16.71 -2.69
C SER A 224 3.47 16.64 -1.17
N LEU A 225 4.22 15.68 -0.62
CA LEU A 225 4.44 15.54 0.82
C LEU A 225 5.20 16.73 1.42
N ASP A 226 6.23 17.21 0.72
CA ASP A 226 7.11 18.29 1.18
C ASP A 226 6.37 19.63 1.18
N HIS A 227 5.56 19.89 0.15
CA HIS A 227 4.86 21.17 -0.05
C HIS A 227 3.40 21.17 0.41
N LEU A 228 2.88 20.02 0.85
CA LEU A 228 1.47 19.82 1.20
C LEU A 228 0.52 20.26 0.08
N THR A 229 0.83 19.86 -1.15
CA THR A 229 -0.02 20.06 -2.32
C THR A 229 -0.64 18.72 -2.77
N PRO A 230 -1.90 18.69 -3.23
CA PRO A 230 -2.50 17.45 -3.72
C PRO A 230 -1.82 16.95 -5.01
N ALA A 231 -2.24 15.76 -5.46
CA ALA A 231 -1.96 15.31 -6.82
C ALA A 231 -2.45 16.35 -7.86
N SER A 232 -1.90 16.30 -9.07
CA SER A 232 -2.33 17.18 -10.16
C SER A 232 -3.81 16.98 -10.52
N VAL A 233 -4.35 17.87 -11.34
CA VAL A 233 -5.79 17.86 -11.70
C VAL A 233 -6.20 16.50 -12.25
N GLY A 234 -7.23 15.91 -11.65
CA GLY A 234 -7.72 14.56 -11.98
C GLY A 234 -7.11 13.44 -11.14
N GLY A 235 -6.04 13.70 -10.38
CA GLY A 235 -5.38 12.72 -9.51
C GLY A 235 -6.04 12.48 -8.16
N THR A 236 -7.12 13.20 -7.83
CA THR A 236 -7.92 12.97 -6.62
C THR A 236 -9.32 13.55 -6.77
N LEU A 237 -10.29 12.88 -6.14
CA LEU A 237 -11.68 13.31 -6.02
C LEU A 237 -11.89 14.33 -4.90
N ASP A 238 -10.91 14.52 -4.01
CA ASP A 238 -10.95 15.47 -2.91
C ASP A 238 -9.55 16.06 -2.62
N PRO A 239 -9.16 17.15 -3.33
CA PRO A 239 -7.86 17.78 -3.12
C PRO A 239 -7.60 18.23 -1.68
N ALA A 240 -8.64 18.67 -0.95
CA ALA A 240 -8.49 19.07 0.45
C ALA A 240 -8.32 17.85 1.36
N GLY A 241 -9.05 16.76 1.09
CA GLY A 241 -8.88 15.45 1.72
C GLY A 241 -7.49 14.88 1.51
N TYR A 242 -6.92 15.03 0.31
CA TYR A 242 -5.56 14.60 -0.02
C TYR A 242 -4.52 15.24 0.91
N VAL A 243 -4.59 16.57 1.08
CA VAL A 243 -3.68 17.29 1.98
C VAL A 243 -3.90 16.90 3.45
N LYS A 244 -5.16 16.73 3.88
CA LYS A 244 -5.46 16.25 5.24
C LYS A 244 -4.90 14.84 5.50
N ALA A 245 -4.96 13.96 4.51
CA ALA A 245 -4.38 12.62 4.61
C ALA A 245 -2.84 12.71 4.79
N MET A 246 -2.14 13.54 4.01
CA MET A 246 -0.71 13.76 4.20
C MET A 246 -0.37 14.30 5.58
N GLN A 247 -1.14 15.28 6.09
CA GLN A 247 -0.96 15.80 7.44
C GLN A 247 -1.15 14.70 8.48
N ARG A 248 -2.16 13.85 8.33
CA ARG A 248 -2.37 12.70 9.21
C ARG A 248 -1.20 11.72 9.14
N MET A 249 -0.73 11.36 7.96
CA MET A 249 0.44 10.47 7.80
C MET A 249 1.67 11.01 8.54
N LYS A 250 1.92 12.34 8.50
CA LYS A 250 2.98 13.00 9.27
C LYS A 250 2.83 12.85 10.79
N THR A 251 1.60 12.73 11.31
CA THR A 251 1.35 12.46 12.75
C THR A 251 1.50 10.98 13.11
N LEU A 252 1.31 10.07 12.15
CA LEU A 252 1.32 8.63 12.38
C LEU A 252 2.72 8.03 12.25
N ALA A 253 3.49 8.47 11.25
CA ALA A 253 4.83 7.97 10.99
C ALA A 253 5.81 8.37 12.10
N SER A 254 6.79 7.51 12.40
CA SER A 254 7.83 7.84 13.39
C SER A 254 8.83 8.90 12.90
N ASP A 255 8.97 9.03 11.58
CA ASP A 255 9.84 9.98 10.89
C ASP A 255 9.21 10.26 9.51
N VAL A 256 9.30 11.49 9.01
CA VAL A 256 8.76 11.87 7.70
C VAL A 256 9.37 11.06 6.56
N LYS A 257 10.63 10.63 6.68
CA LYS A 257 11.29 9.79 5.67
C LYS A 257 10.62 8.42 5.52
N PHE A 258 9.90 7.96 6.55
CA PHE A 258 9.15 6.71 6.53
C PHE A 258 7.73 6.86 5.98
N ILE A 259 7.42 7.98 5.35
CA ILE A 259 6.23 8.14 4.51
C ILE A 259 6.68 7.96 3.06
N ILE A 260 6.19 6.91 2.41
CA ILE A 260 6.66 6.45 1.12
C ILE A 260 5.59 6.71 0.04
N PRO A 261 5.80 7.69 -0.85
CA PRO A 261 4.96 7.94 -2.02
C PRO A 261 4.94 6.77 -3.00
N GLY A 262 3.93 6.72 -3.87
CA GLY A 262 3.74 5.64 -4.84
C GLY A 262 4.77 5.58 -5.97
N HIS A 263 5.15 6.74 -6.50
CA HIS A 263 5.73 6.82 -7.85
C HIS A 263 7.07 7.57 -7.96
N ASP A 264 7.67 8.00 -6.85
CA ASP A 264 8.87 8.82 -6.88
C ASP A 264 10.16 7.99 -6.76
N ALA A 265 11.01 8.03 -7.79
CA ALA A 265 12.30 7.34 -7.82
C ALA A 265 13.27 7.77 -6.71
N LYS A 266 13.03 8.92 -6.04
CA LYS A 266 13.86 9.43 -4.94
C LYS A 266 14.00 8.43 -3.78
N ILE A 267 13.04 7.51 -3.61
CA ILE A 267 13.13 6.44 -2.59
C ILE A 267 14.45 5.64 -2.70
N PHE A 268 14.93 5.41 -3.92
CA PHE A 268 16.16 4.66 -4.19
C PHE A 268 17.45 5.41 -3.79
N SER A 269 17.34 6.72 -3.53
CA SER A 269 18.42 7.55 -3.00
C SER A 269 18.34 7.75 -1.48
N ILE A 270 17.17 7.48 -0.86
CA ILE A 270 16.95 7.67 0.58
C ILE A 270 17.36 6.43 1.37
N PHE A 271 17.11 5.24 0.83
CA PHE A 271 17.24 3.96 1.54
C PHE A 271 18.37 3.10 1.00
N PRO A 272 18.97 2.23 1.84
CA PRO A 272 20.05 1.35 1.42
C PRO A 272 19.59 0.37 0.34
N THR A 273 20.36 0.29 -0.74
CA THR A 273 20.17 -0.68 -1.82
C THR A 273 20.51 -2.09 -1.34
N VAL A 274 19.60 -3.04 -1.58
CA VAL A 274 19.82 -4.48 -1.36
C VAL A 274 20.33 -5.13 -2.64
N SER A 275 19.71 -4.78 -3.76
CA SER A 275 20.08 -5.21 -5.12
C SER A 275 19.51 -4.21 -6.13
N PRO A 276 19.90 -4.25 -7.42
CA PRO A 276 19.32 -3.36 -8.43
C PRO A 276 17.78 -3.39 -8.43
N GLY A 277 17.15 -2.24 -8.22
CA GLY A 277 15.69 -2.09 -8.13
C GLY A 277 15.06 -2.44 -6.78
N ILE A 278 15.85 -2.79 -5.75
CA ILE A 278 15.34 -3.13 -4.41
C ILE A 278 16.10 -2.33 -3.34
N VAL A 279 15.35 -1.60 -2.52
CA VAL A 279 15.86 -0.95 -1.31
C VAL A 279 15.17 -1.48 -0.06
N GLN A 280 15.90 -1.49 1.05
CA GLN A 280 15.35 -1.80 2.36
C GLN A 280 14.98 -0.50 3.09
N ILE A 281 13.68 -0.30 3.29
CA ILE A 281 13.14 0.83 4.06
C ILE A 281 13.45 0.62 5.54
N LYS A 282 13.27 -0.62 6.03
CA LYS A 282 13.58 -0.98 7.42
C LYS A 282 13.96 -2.44 7.63
#